data_AF-A0A0L8G0F1-F1
#
_entry.id   AF-A0A0L8G0F1-F1
#
_cell.length_a   1.000
_cell.length_b   1.000
_cell.length_c   1.000
_cell.angle_alpha   90.00
_cell.angle_beta   90.00
_cell.angle_gamma   90.00
#
_symmetry.space_group_name_H-M   'P 1'
#
loop_
_entity.id
_entity.type
_entity.pdbx_description
1 polymer ?
#
loop_
_entity_poly.entity_id
_entity_poly.type
_entity_poly.pdbx_seq_one_letter_code
_entity_poly.pdbx_strand_id
1 'polypeptide(L)'
;MKKVVLWKNRIDNRNYDCFETFETFVMETEAKVNDGIIFEISEHLNKLKESFEFYFHEEMNTMQQKRWIMNPFQPDVTTGISTKADEELIDLSEDSSLKMTFNTRKLVQFWASLQTPYPIISTGALK
;
A
#
# COMPACT_ATOMS: atom_id res chain seq x y z
N MET A 1 -4.64 5.50 1.46
CA MET A 1 -5.19 6.36 2.53
C MET A 1 -4.20 6.85 3.59
N LYS A 2 -3.07 6.18 3.85
CA LYS A 2 -2.20 6.49 5.02
C LYS A 2 -1.78 7.97 5.14
N LYS A 3 -1.51 8.67 4.03
CA LYS A 3 -1.18 10.10 4.04
C LYS A 3 -2.34 10.97 4.57
N VAL A 4 -3.58 10.71 4.13
CA VAL A 4 -4.76 11.46 4.58
C VAL A 4 -4.99 11.30 6.09
N VAL A 5 -4.80 10.08 6.60
CA VAL A 5 -4.87 9.79 8.05
C VAL A 5 -3.77 10.53 8.82
N LEU A 6 -2.53 10.51 8.31
CA LEU A 6 -1.42 11.26 8.89
C LEU A 6 -1.73 12.76 8.94
N TRP A 7 -2.21 13.34 7.84
CA TRP A 7 -2.52 14.76 7.74
C TRP A 7 -3.63 15.17 8.69
N LYS A 8 -4.69 14.36 8.81
CA LYS A 8 -5.75 14.59 9.80
C LYS A 8 -5.18 14.64 11.22
N ASN A 9 -4.36 13.64 11.58
CA ASN A 9 -3.71 13.60 12.89
C ASN A 9 -2.81 14.82 13.12
N ARG A 10 -2.13 15.34 12.09
CA ARG A 10 -1.31 16.56 12.19
C ARG A 10 -2.17 17.79 12.48
N ILE A 11 -3.25 17.98 11.72
CA ILE A 11 -4.21 19.09 11.89
C ILE A 11 -4.84 19.06 13.29
N ASP A 12 -5.29 17.89 13.76
CA ASP A 12 -5.87 17.71 15.09
C ASP A 12 -4.88 18.11 16.21
N ASN A 13 -3.57 17.97 15.96
CA ASN A 13 -2.50 18.36 16.88
C ASN A 13 -1.93 19.76 16.60
N ARG A 14 -2.61 20.59 15.79
CA ARG A 14 -2.17 21.95 15.40
C ARG A 14 -0.80 21.98 14.71
N ASN A 15 -0.45 20.92 14.01
CA ASN A 15 0.69 20.90 13.12
C ASN A 15 0.17 21.02 11.67
N TYR A 16 0.62 22.07 10.98
CA TYR A 16 0.14 22.44 9.65
C TYR A 16 1.13 22.08 8.51
N ASP A 17 2.19 21.32 8.80
CA ASP A 17 3.26 20.91 7.86
C ASP A 17 2.75 20.21 6.58
N CYS A 18 1.53 19.68 6.63
CA CYS A 18 0.85 19.03 5.52
C CYS A 18 0.31 20.03 4.47
N PHE A 19 0.21 21.32 4.83
CA PHE A 19 -0.35 22.40 4.04
C PHE A 19 0.58 23.62 4.08
N GLU A 20 1.68 23.57 3.34
CA GLU A 20 2.77 24.56 3.36
C GLU A 20 2.28 26.03 3.29
N THR A 21 1.34 26.33 2.40
CA THR A 21 0.78 27.69 2.27
C THR A 21 0.02 28.12 3.51
N PHE A 22 -0.73 27.20 4.14
CA PHE A 22 -1.48 27.48 5.36
C PHE A 22 -0.55 27.62 6.57
N GLU A 23 0.46 26.75 6.67
CA GLU A 23 1.49 26.85 7.70
C GLU A 23 2.24 28.18 7.63
N THR A 24 2.71 28.55 6.42
CA THR A 24 3.41 29.81 6.17
C THR A 24 2.55 31.00 6.60
N PHE A 25 1.28 31.02 6.20
CA PHE A 25 0.34 32.08 6.59
C PHE A 25 0.20 32.18 8.12
N VAL A 26 0.01 31.07 8.83
CA VAL A 26 -0.15 31.06 10.29
C VAL A 26 1.12 31.57 10.98
N MET A 27 2.30 31.17 10.49
CA MET A 27 3.58 31.59 11.03
C MET A 27 3.86 33.08 10.80
N GLU A 28 3.67 33.57 9.58
CA GLU A 28 3.94 34.98 9.21
C GLU A 28 2.99 35.96 9.90
N THR A 29 1.74 35.55 10.11
CA THR A 29 0.72 36.41 10.73
C THR A 29 0.61 36.22 12.24
N GLU A 30 1.36 35.29 12.82
CA GLU A 30 1.21 34.84 14.22
C GLU A 30 -0.25 34.51 14.59
N ALA A 31 -1.03 34.04 13.61
CA ALA A 31 -2.46 33.84 13.77
C ALA A 31 -2.77 32.67 14.70
N LYS A 32 -3.65 32.91 15.68
CA LYS A 32 -4.24 31.82 16.46
C LYS A 32 -5.36 31.17 15.65
N VAL A 33 -5.09 30.00 15.07
CA VAL A 33 -6.08 29.25 14.30
C VAL A 33 -7.25 28.82 15.19
N ASN A 34 -8.46 29.17 14.77
CA ASN A 34 -9.70 28.83 15.44
C ASN A 34 -10.01 27.32 15.33
N ASP A 35 -10.57 26.74 16.39
CA ASP A 35 -10.90 25.32 16.47
C ASP A 35 -11.90 24.87 15.41
N GLY A 36 -12.81 25.76 14.98
CA GLY A 36 -13.71 25.51 13.86
C GLY A 36 -12.99 25.31 12.54
N ILE A 37 -11.91 26.05 12.26
CA ILE A 37 -11.11 25.85 11.04
C ILE A 37 -10.42 24.48 11.08
N ILE A 38 -9.86 24.12 12.24
CA ILE A 38 -9.23 22.80 12.46
C ILE A 38 -10.26 21.69 12.22
N PHE A 39 -11.45 21.84 12.80
CA PHE A 39 -12.55 20.90 12.63
C PHE A 39 -12.94 20.73 11.15
N GLU A 40 -13.15 21.82 10.41
CA GLU A 40 -13.53 21.76 8.99
C GLU A 40 -12.47 21.07 8.13
N ILE A 41 -11.18 21.34 8.37
CA ILE A 41 -10.09 20.67 7.64
C ILE A 41 -10.07 19.17 7.98
N SER A 42 -10.18 18.82 9.26
CA SER A 42 -10.21 17.42 9.71
C SER A 42 -11.40 16.65 9.17
N GLU A 43 -12.59 17.26 9.14
CA GLU A 43 -13.80 16.69 8.54
C GLU A 43 -13.65 16.50 7.03
N HIS A 44 -13.07 17.48 6.34
CA HIS A 44 -12.80 17.35 4.90
C HIS A 44 -11.82 16.21 4.60
N LEU A 45 -10.74 16.08 5.38
CA LEU A 45 -9.79 14.97 5.26
C LEU A 45 -10.47 13.62 5.53
N ASN A 46 -11.39 13.55 6.48
CA ASN A 46 -12.15 12.32 6.72
C ASN A 46 -13.05 11.96 5.53
N LYS A 47 -13.81 12.92 5.01
CA LYS A 47 -14.64 12.71 3.80
C LYS A 47 -13.82 12.32 2.58
N LEU A 48 -12.61 12.88 2.44
CA LEU A 48 -11.67 12.52 1.37
C LEU A 48 -11.20 11.07 1.52
N LYS A 49 -10.89 10.63 2.74
CA LYS A 49 -10.55 9.23 3.03
C LYS A 49 -11.72 8.31 2.64
N GLU A 50 -12.94 8.62 3.08
CA GLU A 50 -14.14 7.84 2.75
C GLU A 50 -14.38 7.78 1.24
N SER A 51 -14.22 8.90 0.55
CA SER A 51 -14.35 8.97 -0.91
C SER A 51 -13.32 8.07 -1.59
N PHE A 52 -12.05 8.14 -1.18
CA PHE A 52 -11.05 7.24 -1.72
C PHE A 52 -11.35 5.77 -1.40
N GLU A 53 -11.88 5.45 -0.22
CA GLU A 53 -12.24 4.08 0.16
C GLU A 53 -13.40 3.55 -0.69
N PHE A 54 -14.35 4.42 -1.04
CA PHE A 54 -15.46 4.10 -1.92
C PHE A 54 -15.01 3.92 -3.38
N TYR A 55 -14.31 4.91 -3.93
CA TYR A 55 -13.96 4.93 -5.35
C TYR A 55 -12.85 3.94 -5.74
N PHE A 56 -11.93 3.63 -4.82
CA PHE A 56 -10.81 2.71 -5.10
C PHE A 56 -10.98 1.34 -4.42
N HIS A 57 -12.19 0.99 -3.97
CA HIS A 57 -12.42 -0.24 -3.23
C HIS A 57 -11.98 -1.48 -4.02
N GLU A 58 -12.41 -1.58 -5.27
CA GLU A 58 -12.14 -2.74 -6.13
C GLU A 58 -10.66 -2.85 -6.50
N GLU A 59 -10.02 -1.73 -6.83
CA GLU A 59 -8.59 -1.70 -7.14
C GLU A 59 -7.76 -2.09 -5.91
N MET A 60 -8.14 -1.61 -4.72
CA MET A 60 -7.46 -1.99 -3.49
C MET A 60 -7.60 -3.48 -3.19
N ASN A 61 -8.79 -4.05 -3.38
CA ASN A 61 -9.01 -5.50 -3.22
C ASN A 61 -8.20 -6.30 -4.25
N THR A 62 -8.18 -5.84 -5.50
CA THR A 62 -7.40 -6.47 -6.58
C THR A 62 -5.90 -6.42 -6.30
N MET A 63 -5.39 -5.27 -5.83
CA MET A 63 -3.98 -5.14 -5.44
C MET A 63 -3.64 -6.02 -4.24
N GLN A 64 -4.55 -6.20 -3.29
CA GLN A 64 -4.36 -7.11 -2.16
C GLN A 64 -4.24 -8.57 -2.63
N GLN A 65 -5.11 -9.00 -3.55
CA GLN A 65 -5.02 -10.35 -4.14
C GLN A 65 -3.73 -10.56 -4.94
N LYS A 66 -3.14 -9.49 -5.50
CA LYS A 66 -1.88 -9.54 -6.26
C LYS A 66 -0.63 -9.30 -5.40
N ARG A 67 -0.75 -9.24 -4.07
CA ARG A 67 0.41 -9.01 -3.17
C ARG A 67 1.49 -10.07 -3.30
N TRP A 68 1.10 -11.35 -3.42
CA TRP A 68 2.04 -12.45 -3.60
C TRP A 68 2.83 -12.31 -4.92
N ILE A 69 2.22 -11.75 -5.98
CA ILE A 69 2.91 -11.47 -7.25
C ILE A 69 3.96 -10.38 -7.05
N MET A 70 3.64 -9.33 -6.31
CA MET A 70 4.56 -8.21 -6.08
C MET A 70 5.69 -8.54 -5.12
N ASN A 71 5.43 -9.35 -4.10
CA ASN A 71 6.44 -9.82 -3.18
C ASN A 71 5.98 -11.14 -2.53
N PRO A 72 6.44 -12.29 -3.06
CA PRO A 72 6.04 -13.59 -2.53
C PRO A 72 6.73 -13.95 -1.20
N PHE A 73 7.69 -13.15 -0.73
CA PHE A 73 8.41 -13.34 0.53
C PHE A 73 7.83 -12.53 1.68
N GLN A 74 6.66 -11.87 1.49
CA GLN A 74 5.95 -11.24 2.60
C GLN A 74 5.26 -12.29 3.46
N PRO A 75 5.15 -12.07 4.78
CA PRO A 75 4.32 -12.93 5.62
C PRO A 75 2.84 -12.81 5.21
N ASP A 76 2.09 -13.88 5.45
CA ASP A 76 0.63 -13.94 5.34
C ASP A 76 0.07 -13.57 3.96
N VAL A 77 0.79 -13.90 2.89
CA VAL A 77 0.29 -13.78 1.51
C VAL A 77 -0.27 -15.12 1.03
N THR A 78 -1.37 -15.07 0.30
CA THR A 78 -1.98 -16.23 -0.37
C THR A 78 -2.22 -15.91 -1.84
N THR A 79 -2.23 -16.96 -2.67
CA THR A 79 -2.44 -16.83 -4.11
C THR A 79 -3.90 -16.57 -4.46
N GLY A 80 -4.82 -17.14 -3.68
CA GLY A 80 -6.25 -17.18 -4.00
C GLY A 80 -6.59 -18.08 -5.20
N ILE A 81 -5.64 -18.88 -5.69
CA ILE A 81 -5.80 -19.72 -6.88
C ILE A 81 -6.26 -21.14 -6.49
N SER A 82 -5.50 -21.81 -5.63
CA SER A 82 -5.77 -23.17 -5.14
C SER A 82 -4.84 -23.52 -3.98
N THR A 83 -5.17 -24.54 -3.18
CA THR A 83 -4.29 -25.04 -2.11
C THR A 83 -2.89 -25.37 -2.62
N LYS A 84 -2.77 -25.99 -3.79
CA LYS A 84 -1.48 -26.34 -4.38
C LYS A 84 -0.65 -25.10 -4.79
N ALA A 85 -1.31 -24.02 -5.20
CA ALA A 85 -0.64 -22.77 -5.49
C ALA A 85 -0.11 -22.11 -4.21
N ASP A 86 -0.86 -22.20 -3.11
CA ASP A 86 -0.41 -21.70 -1.81
C ASP A 86 0.75 -22.56 -1.26
N GLU A 87 0.75 -23.87 -1.48
CA GLU A 87 1.90 -24.75 -1.19
C GLU A 87 3.14 -24.34 -1.97
N GLU A 88 3.04 -24.15 -3.29
CA GLU A 88 4.15 -23.65 -4.11
C GLU A 88 4.68 -22.28 -3.64
N LEU A 89 3.76 -21.39 -3.22
CA LEU A 89 4.13 -20.07 -2.70
C LEU A 89 4.89 -20.18 -1.38
N ILE A 90 4.46 -21.07 -0.47
CA ILE A 90 5.14 -21.33 0.81
C ILE A 90 6.55 -21.86 0.53
N ASP A 91 6.68 -22.90 -0.29
CA ASP A 91 7.98 -23.49 -0.64
C ASP A 91 8.93 -22.46 -1.26
N LEU A 92 8.43 -21.61 -2.16
CA LEU A 92 9.19 -20.52 -2.75
C LEU A 92 9.62 -19.50 -1.69
N SER A 93 8.73 -19.14 -0.76
CA SER A 93 8.98 -18.10 0.25
C SER A 93 10.06 -18.48 1.26
N GLU A 94 10.23 -19.77 1.52
CA GLU A 94 11.26 -20.34 2.40
C GLU A 94 12.63 -20.47 1.69
N ASP A 95 12.69 -20.32 0.36
CA ASP A 95 13.94 -20.37 -0.40
C ASP A 95 14.70 -19.03 -0.34
N SER A 96 15.71 -18.99 0.52
CA SER A 96 16.59 -17.83 0.67
C SER A 96 17.36 -17.45 -0.61
N SER A 97 17.67 -18.41 -1.49
CA SER A 97 18.38 -18.16 -2.75
C SER A 97 17.46 -17.48 -3.77
N LEU A 98 16.18 -17.87 -3.80
CA LEU A 98 15.15 -17.18 -4.59
C LEU A 98 14.89 -15.78 -4.05
N LYS A 99 14.89 -15.58 -2.74
CA LYS A 99 14.75 -14.25 -2.12
C LYS A 99 15.88 -13.30 -2.54
N MET A 100 17.12 -13.80 -2.56
CA MET A 100 18.27 -13.03 -3.08
C MET A 100 18.10 -12.72 -4.56
N THR A 101 17.67 -13.71 -5.36
CA THR A 101 17.47 -13.55 -6.80
C THR A 101 16.36 -12.54 -7.11
N PHE A 102 15.26 -12.56 -6.36
CA PHE A 102 14.14 -11.63 -6.48
C PHE A 102 14.59 -10.17 -6.39
N ASN A 103 15.45 -9.85 -5.42
CA ASN A 103 15.96 -8.48 -5.22
C ASN A 103 16.90 -7.99 -6.34
N THR A 104 17.37 -8.90 -7.20
CA THR A 104 18.33 -8.57 -8.27
C THR A 104 17.72 -8.62 -9.67
N ARG A 105 16.49 -9.10 -9.82
CA ARG A 105 15.82 -9.28 -11.11
C ARG A 105 14.58 -8.41 -11.25
N LYS A 106 14.19 -8.12 -12.50
CA LYS A 106 12.86 -7.55 -12.77
C LYS A 106 11.79 -8.58 -12.42
N LEU A 107 10.64 -8.11 -11.94
CA LEU A 107 9.53 -8.96 -11.49
C LEU A 107 9.12 -10.02 -12.53
N VAL A 108 8.93 -9.59 -13.78
CA VAL A 108 8.55 -10.49 -14.89
C VAL A 108 9.63 -11.56 -15.14
N GLN A 109 10.92 -11.19 -15.04
CA GLN A 109 12.02 -12.13 -15.24
C GLN A 109 12.13 -13.14 -14.10
N PHE A 110 11.87 -12.70 -12.87
CA PHE A 110 11.80 -13.57 -11.70
C PHE A 110 10.71 -14.64 -11.91
N TRP A 111 9.47 -14.22 -12.18
CA TRP A 111 8.36 -15.16 -12.41
C TRP A 111 8.57 -16.06 -13.63
N ALA A 112 9.13 -15.53 -14.72
CA ALA A 112 9.48 -16.35 -15.89
C ALA A 112 10.51 -17.45 -15.58
N SER A 113 11.48 -17.19 -14.69
CA SER A 113 12.46 -18.20 -14.29
C SER A 113 11.91 -19.33 -13.42
N LEU A 114 10.68 -19.18 -12.91
CA LEU A 114 10.03 -20.12 -12.01
C LEU A 114 8.99 -21.02 -12.69
N GLN A 115 8.86 -20.92 -14.02
CA GLN A 115 7.89 -21.71 -14.79
C GLN A 115 8.06 -23.23 -14.67
N THR A 116 9.27 -23.71 -14.40
CA THR A 116 9.55 -25.13 -14.18
C THR A 116 9.40 -25.56 -12.72
N PRO A 117 10.05 -24.89 -11.73
CA PRO A 117 9.95 -25.31 -10.34
C PRO A 117 8.59 -25.03 -9.68
N TYR A 118 7.91 -23.94 -10.06
CA TYR A 118 6.63 -23.52 -9.46
C TYR A 118 5.61 -23.10 -10.53
N PRO A 119 5.17 -24.04 -11.38
CA PRO A 119 4.43 -23.75 -12.60
C PRO A 119 3.08 -23.06 -12.35
N ILE A 120 2.41 -23.31 -11.22
CA ILE A 120 1.07 -22.78 -10.97
C ILE A 120 1.18 -21.29 -10.64
N ILE A 121 2.03 -20.94 -9.67
CA ILE A 121 2.19 -19.54 -9.25
C ILE A 121 2.93 -18.70 -10.30
N SER A 122 3.90 -19.26 -11.02
CA SER A 122 4.56 -18.52 -12.11
C SER A 122 3.60 -18.22 -13.25
N THR A 123 2.71 -19.16 -13.60
CA THR A 123 1.71 -18.95 -14.65
C THR A 123 0.64 -17.97 -14.20
N GLY A 124 0.23 -18.04 -12.92
CA GLY A 124 -0.68 -17.06 -12.33
C GLY A 124 -0.11 -15.64 -12.33
N ALA A 125 1.19 -15.50 -12.07
CA ALA A 125 1.86 -14.21 -12.01
C ALA A 125 2.12 -13.55 -13.39
N LEU A 126 2.17 -14.35 -14.45
CA LEU A 126 2.48 -13.91 -15.83
C LEU A 126 1.24 -13.70 -16.71
N LYS A 127 0.04 -13.99 -16.19
CA LYS A 127 -1.24 -13.69 -16.85
C LYS A 127 -1.63 -12.23 -16.66
#